data_AF-A0A4Q2JPC1-F1
#
_entry.id   AF-A0A4Q2JPC1-F1
#
_cell.length_a   1.000
_cell.length_b   1.000
_cell.length_c   1.000
_cell.angle_alpha   90.00
_cell.angle_beta   90.00
_cell.angle_gamma   90.00
#
_symmetry.space_group_name_H-M   'P 1'
#
loop_
_entity.id
_entity.type
_entity.pdbx_description
1 polymer ?
#
loop_
_entity_poly.entity_id
_entity_poly.type
_entity_poly.pdbx_seq_one_letter_code
_entity_poly.pdbx_strand_id
1 'polypeptide(L)'
;MTSISAHGFPQAGARRAADHRSPSARLADAEGALKALLERWSIPALRVALGAVFVVFGALKFVPGASPVEPLVEATWGVLTFGLVGGQLALVLTAVIETTAGLLLISGRTARLGLVVLAVAFVGILSPIVFFTDQLVTAGGPTLLGQYVAKNVVLIAAALVIASRVLRGPARSR
;
A
#
# COMPACT_ATOMS: atom_id res chain seq x y z
N MET A 1 -56.32 -67.37 14.53
CA MET A 1 -55.00 -67.10 15.16
C MET A 1 -53.97 -67.87 14.34
N THR A 2 -52.87 -67.37 13.79
CA THR A 2 -52.30 -65.99 13.63
C THR A 2 -51.15 -66.12 12.60
N SER A 3 -50.68 -65.13 11.84
CA SER A 3 -50.97 -63.68 11.77
C SER A 3 -50.72 -63.16 10.33
N ILE A 4 -50.89 -61.87 10.08
CA ILE A 4 -50.45 -61.18 8.83
C ILE A 4 -49.11 -60.49 9.10
N SER A 5 -48.05 -60.91 8.42
CA SER A 5 -46.75 -60.23 8.45
C SER A 5 -46.69 -59.15 7.38
N ALA A 6 -46.87 -57.89 7.76
CA ALA A 6 -46.76 -56.75 6.85
C ALA A 6 -45.31 -56.51 6.41
N HIS A 7 -45.09 -56.30 5.11
CA HIS A 7 -43.79 -55.88 4.56
C HIS A 7 -43.38 -54.50 5.11
N GLY A 8 -42.12 -54.40 5.57
CA GLY A 8 -41.52 -53.13 5.95
C GLY A 8 -41.10 -52.31 4.72
N PHE A 9 -41.64 -51.10 4.60
CA PHE A 9 -41.12 -50.12 3.65
C PHE A 9 -39.79 -49.53 4.16
N PRO A 10 -38.77 -49.32 3.30
CA PRO A 10 -37.55 -48.61 3.69
C PRO A 10 -37.86 -47.14 3.99
N GLN A 11 -37.52 -46.66 5.18
CA GLN A 11 -37.60 -45.23 5.50
C GLN A 11 -36.52 -44.45 4.74
N ALA A 12 -36.84 -43.99 3.54
CA ALA A 12 -36.05 -43.00 2.80
C ALA A 12 -36.20 -41.58 3.39
N GLY A 13 -36.07 -41.45 4.71
CA GLY A 13 -36.39 -40.24 5.50
C GLY A 13 -35.19 -39.35 5.86
N ALA A 14 -34.02 -39.56 5.24
CA ALA A 14 -32.75 -38.94 5.65
C ALA A 14 -32.09 -38.06 4.56
N ARG A 15 -32.88 -37.42 3.67
CA ARG A 15 -32.35 -36.52 2.62
C ARG A 15 -33.12 -35.21 2.47
N ARG A 16 -33.01 -34.36 3.50
CA ARG A 16 -32.93 -32.87 3.45
C ARG A 16 -33.19 -32.34 4.87
N ALA A 17 -32.16 -32.32 5.70
CA ALA A 17 -32.13 -31.37 6.80
C ALA A 17 -32.10 -29.98 6.17
N ALA A 18 -33.25 -29.29 6.12
CA ALA A 18 -33.32 -27.93 5.63
C ALA A 18 -32.49 -27.05 6.57
N ASP A 19 -31.50 -26.32 6.03
CA ASP A 19 -30.57 -25.46 6.78
C ASP A 19 -31.31 -24.34 7.52
N HIS A 20 -31.82 -24.65 8.72
CA HIS A 20 -32.48 -23.74 9.65
C HIS A 20 -31.45 -22.93 10.45
N ARG A 21 -30.41 -22.41 9.78
CA ARG A 21 -29.56 -21.39 10.40
C ARG A 21 -30.39 -20.12 10.58
N SER A 22 -30.33 -19.55 11.77
CA SER A 22 -30.93 -18.24 12.02
C SER A 22 -30.31 -17.19 11.07
N PRO A 23 -31.06 -16.13 10.73
CA PRO A 23 -30.51 -15.01 9.96
C PRO A 23 -29.23 -14.42 10.60
N SER A 24 -29.16 -14.42 11.93
CA SER A 24 -27.98 -13.99 12.69
C SER A 24 -26.75 -14.89 12.49
N ALA A 25 -26.94 -16.22 12.46
CA ALA A 25 -25.83 -17.16 12.21
C ALA A 25 -25.25 -16.99 10.80
N ARG A 26 -26.13 -16.80 9.79
CA ARG A 26 -25.70 -16.53 8.41
C ARG A 26 -24.96 -15.19 8.27
N LEU A 27 -25.35 -14.18 9.05
CA LEU A 27 -24.66 -12.88 9.07
C LEU A 27 -23.26 -13.01 9.69
N ALA A 28 -23.13 -13.73 10.80
CA ALA A 28 -21.83 -14.01 11.44
C ALA A 28 -20.90 -14.85 10.54
N ASP A 29 -21.44 -15.88 9.86
CA ASP A 29 -20.70 -16.67 8.86
C ASP A 29 -20.17 -15.77 7.72
N ALA A 30 -21.00 -14.84 7.23
CA ALA A 30 -20.63 -13.90 6.18
C ALA A 30 -19.59 -12.85 6.64
N GLU A 31 -19.70 -12.34 7.86
CA GLU A 31 -18.72 -11.43 8.47
C GLU A 31 -17.36 -12.12 8.62
N GLY A 32 -17.33 -13.37 9.10
CA GLY A 32 -16.13 -14.18 9.20
C GLY A 32 -15.45 -14.42 7.84
N ALA A 33 -16.25 -14.73 6.81
CA ALA A 33 -15.75 -14.89 5.44
C ALA A 33 -15.18 -13.58 4.87
N LEU A 34 -15.85 -12.45 5.09
CA LEU A 34 -15.38 -11.12 4.68
C LEU A 34 -14.08 -10.76 5.39
N LYS A 35 -13.99 -10.96 6.70
CA LYS A 35 -12.77 -10.73 7.50
C LYS A 35 -11.59 -11.51 6.93
N ALA A 36 -11.76 -12.81 6.66
CA ALA A 36 -10.71 -13.65 6.08
C ALA A 36 -10.26 -13.16 4.69
N LEU A 37 -11.18 -12.67 3.86
CA LEU A 37 -10.87 -12.07 2.55
C LEU A 37 -10.06 -10.78 2.71
N LEU A 38 -10.47 -9.88 3.61
CA LEU A 38 -9.78 -8.61 3.88
C LEU A 38 -8.38 -8.83 4.46
N GLU A 39 -8.22 -9.77 5.41
CA GLU A 39 -6.91 -10.12 5.97
C GLU A 39 -5.97 -10.71 4.91
N ARG A 40 -6.49 -11.48 3.95
CA ARG A 40 -5.71 -12.05 2.84
C ARG A 40 -5.24 -10.99 1.84
N TRP A 41 -6.06 -10.00 1.51
CA TRP A 41 -5.80 -9.07 0.39
C TRP A 41 -5.34 -7.66 0.80
N SER A 42 -5.60 -7.21 2.02
CA SER A 42 -5.25 -5.86 2.49
C SER A 42 -3.77 -5.50 2.29
N ILE A 43 -2.84 -6.31 2.80
CA ILE A 43 -1.39 -6.04 2.69
C ILE A 43 -0.88 -6.14 1.24
N PRO A 44 -1.23 -7.18 0.44
CA PRO A 44 -0.89 -7.19 -0.99
C PRO A 44 -1.43 -5.98 -1.77
N ALA A 45 -2.69 -5.60 -1.55
CA ALA A 45 -3.31 -4.46 -2.21
C ALA A 45 -2.64 -3.14 -1.82
N LEU A 46 -2.37 -2.92 -0.52
CA LEU A 46 -1.67 -1.74 -0.02
C LEU A 46 -0.26 -1.61 -0.62
N ARG A 47 0.47 -2.73 -0.74
CA ARG A 47 1.79 -2.78 -1.39
C ARG A 47 1.75 -2.43 -2.86
N VAL A 48 0.77 -2.97 -3.61
CA VAL A 48 0.61 -2.67 -5.03
C VAL A 48 0.17 -1.23 -5.24
N ALA A 49 -0.77 -0.72 -4.42
CA ALA A 49 -1.22 0.68 -4.49
C ALA A 49 -0.09 1.67 -4.19
N LEU A 50 0.67 1.47 -3.10
CA LEU A 50 1.84 2.28 -2.78
C LEU A 50 2.87 2.24 -3.91
N GLY A 51 3.19 1.04 -4.41
CA GLY A 51 4.13 0.90 -5.51
C GLY A 51 3.67 1.58 -6.80
N ALA A 52 2.38 1.47 -7.14
CA ALA A 52 1.80 2.11 -8.33
C ALA A 52 1.83 3.64 -8.25
N VAL A 53 1.55 4.23 -7.08
CA VAL A 53 1.69 5.69 -6.86
C VAL A 53 3.13 6.15 -7.14
N PHE A 54 4.13 5.41 -6.65
CA PHE A 54 5.54 5.71 -6.90
C PHE A 54 5.97 5.48 -8.35
N VAL A 55 5.46 4.44 -9.03
CA VAL A 55 5.70 4.26 -10.48
C VAL A 55 5.11 5.41 -11.28
N VAL A 56 3.87 5.83 -11.02
CA VAL A 56 3.21 6.89 -11.79
C VAL A 56 3.87 8.26 -11.54
N PHE A 57 4.12 8.63 -10.27
CA PHE A 57 4.75 9.91 -9.96
C PHE A 57 6.24 9.96 -10.31
N GLY A 58 6.93 8.82 -10.34
CA GLY A 58 8.29 8.69 -10.85
C GLY A 58 8.32 8.81 -12.37
N ALA A 59 7.44 8.08 -13.07
CA ALA A 59 7.38 8.08 -14.53
C ALA A 59 7.10 9.47 -15.13
N LEU A 60 6.23 10.26 -14.49
CA LEU A 60 5.96 11.64 -14.91
C LEU A 60 7.21 12.52 -14.94
N LYS A 61 8.20 12.29 -14.06
CA LYS A 61 9.44 13.08 -13.97
C LYS A 61 10.45 12.78 -15.10
N PHE A 62 10.20 11.77 -15.94
CA PHE A 62 10.99 11.59 -17.18
C PHE A 62 10.58 12.55 -18.29
N VAL A 63 9.41 13.16 -18.22
CA VAL A 63 8.88 14.09 -19.23
C VAL A 63 8.96 15.52 -18.68
N PRO A 64 9.80 16.41 -19.26
CA PRO A 64 9.92 17.79 -18.80
C PRO A 64 8.58 18.54 -18.85
N GLY A 65 8.26 19.30 -17.80
CA GLY A 65 7.00 20.05 -17.66
C GLY A 65 5.77 19.21 -17.33
N ALA A 66 5.90 17.89 -17.13
CA ALA A 66 4.77 17.02 -16.82
C ALA A 66 4.50 16.85 -15.31
N SER A 67 5.47 17.19 -14.46
CA SER A 67 5.34 17.06 -13.00
C SER A 67 5.22 18.44 -12.32
N PRO A 68 4.13 18.74 -11.60
CA PRO A 68 3.90 20.05 -10.99
C PRO A 68 4.84 20.38 -9.82
N VAL A 69 5.75 19.47 -9.48
CA VAL A 69 6.74 19.60 -8.39
C VAL A 69 8.18 19.70 -8.91
N GLU A 70 8.40 19.84 -10.22
CA GLU A 70 9.74 19.95 -10.82
C GLU A 70 10.64 21.00 -10.12
N PRO A 71 10.19 22.26 -9.90
CA PRO A 71 11.03 23.26 -9.22
C PRO A 71 11.40 22.87 -7.79
N LEU A 72 10.50 22.17 -7.07
CA LEU A 72 10.77 21.71 -5.71
C LEU A 72 11.79 20.57 -5.69
N VAL A 73 11.71 19.65 -6.66
CA VAL A 73 12.68 18.55 -6.81
C VAL A 73 14.06 19.10 -7.14
N GLU A 74 14.17 20.05 -8.07
CA GLU A 74 15.45 20.68 -8.42
C GLU A 74 16.06 21.44 -7.25
N ALA A 75 15.28 22.28 -6.55
CA ALA A 75 15.74 22.99 -5.36
C ALA A 75 16.18 22.03 -4.25
N THR A 76 15.45 20.93 -4.06
CA THR A 76 15.78 19.87 -3.10
C THR A 76 17.12 19.20 -3.41
N TRP A 77 17.35 18.79 -4.66
CA TRP A 77 18.64 18.23 -5.05
C TRP A 77 19.78 19.26 -4.92
N GLY A 78 19.54 20.52 -5.25
CA GLY A 78 20.49 21.61 -5.04
C GLY A 78 20.93 21.73 -3.59
N VAL A 79 20.00 21.70 -2.63
CA VAL A 79 20.35 21.74 -1.19
C VAL A 79 21.02 20.44 -0.73
N LEU A 80 20.45 19.27 -1.04
CA LEU A 80 20.96 17.98 -0.56
C LEU A 80 22.33 17.59 -1.14
N THR A 81 22.71 18.15 -2.28
CA THR A 81 24.00 17.88 -2.95
C THR A 81 24.96 19.07 -2.98
N PHE A 82 24.67 20.13 -2.20
CA PHE A 82 25.49 21.34 -2.14
C PHE A 82 25.73 21.98 -3.53
N GLY A 83 24.71 21.96 -4.39
CA GLY A 83 24.72 22.52 -5.74
C GLY A 83 25.29 21.61 -6.83
N LEU A 84 25.73 20.38 -6.51
CA LEU A 84 26.34 19.46 -7.49
C LEU A 84 25.31 18.85 -8.48
N VAL A 85 24.04 18.74 -8.09
CA VAL A 85 22.96 18.17 -8.90
C VAL A 85 21.79 19.16 -8.99
N GLY A 86 21.33 19.42 -10.21
CA GLY A 86 20.20 20.28 -10.51
C GLY A 86 19.63 20.04 -11.91
N GLY A 87 18.59 20.79 -12.27
CA GLY A 87 17.94 20.68 -13.57
C GLY A 87 17.38 19.28 -13.87
N GLN A 88 17.36 18.91 -15.15
CA GLN A 88 16.91 17.61 -15.64
C GLN A 88 17.58 16.41 -14.95
N LEU A 89 18.83 16.53 -14.48
CA LEU A 89 19.51 15.42 -13.78
C LEU A 89 18.84 15.12 -12.44
N ALA A 90 18.45 16.14 -11.67
CA ALA A 90 17.68 15.98 -10.43
C ALA A 90 16.34 15.27 -10.67
N LEU A 91 15.64 15.66 -11.74
CA LEU A 91 14.37 15.05 -12.16
C LEU A 91 14.55 13.58 -12.54
N VAL A 92 15.52 13.26 -13.41
CA VAL A 92 15.80 11.89 -13.87
C VAL A 92 16.26 10.97 -12.73
N LEU A 93 17.14 11.44 -11.84
CA LEU A 93 17.55 10.65 -10.67
C LEU A 93 16.36 10.35 -9.75
N THR A 94 15.50 11.34 -9.50
CA THR A 94 14.27 11.15 -8.72
C THR A 94 13.31 10.17 -9.41
N ALA A 95 13.11 10.32 -10.72
CA ALA A 95 12.29 9.44 -11.56
C ALA A 95 12.75 7.98 -11.47
N VAL A 96 14.06 7.73 -11.58
CA VAL A 96 14.66 6.39 -11.45
C VAL A 96 14.45 5.83 -10.04
N ILE A 97 14.72 6.62 -8.99
CA ILE A 97 14.58 6.17 -7.59
C ILE A 97 13.12 5.80 -7.29
N GLU A 98 12.17 6.68 -7.59
CA GLU A 98 10.75 6.46 -7.32
C GLU A 98 10.18 5.30 -8.14
N THR A 99 10.46 5.26 -9.44
CA THR A 99 9.97 4.18 -10.32
C THR A 99 10.55 2.83 -9.90
N THR A 100 11.84 2.78 -9.55
CA THR A 100 12.50 1.55 -9.07
C THR A 100 11.91 1.08 -7.75
N ALA A 101 11.73 1.97 -6.77
CA ALA A 101 11.05 1.65 -5.52
C ALA A 101 9.66 1.06 -5.78
N GLY A 102 8.87 1.71 -6.64
CA GLY A 102 7.53 1.30 -7.00
C GLY A 102 7.47 -0.08 -7.67
N LEU A 103 8.31 -0.35 -8.67
CA LEU A 103 8.38 -1.63 -9.37
C LEU A 103 8.83 -2.78 -8.46
N LEU A 104 9.83 -2.56 -7.60
CA LEU A 104 10.29 -3.55 -6.61
C LEU A 104 9.18 -3.85 -5.59
N LEU A 105 8.42 -2.83 -5.16
CA LEU A 105 7.26 -3.01 -4.29
C LEU A 105 6.15 -3.81 -4.98
N ILE A 106 5.78 -3.50 -6.24
CA ILE A 106 4.74 -4.23 -7.00
C ILE A 106 5.14 -5.69 -7.22
N SER A 107 6.40 -5.96 -7.59
CA SER A 107 6.95 -7.31 -7.81
C SER A 107 6.79 -8.23 -6.60
N GLY A 108 6.87 -7.69 -5.38
CA GLY A 108 6.66 -8.43 -4.13
C GLY A 108 7.82 -9.34 -3.73
N ARG A 109 8.44 -10.05 -4.68
CA ARG A 109 9.63 -10.89 -4.47
C ARG A 109 10.80 -10.09 -3.89
N THR A 110 10.98 -8.85 -4.35
CA THR A 110 12.05 -7.93 -3.97
C THR A 110 11.57 -6.76 -3.11
N ALA A 111 10.39 -6.89 -2.46
CA ALA A 111 9.78 -5.80 -1.69
C ALA A 111 10.67 -5.24 -0.57
N ARG A 112 11.62 -6.02 -0.02
CA ARG A 112 12.65 -5.53 0.92
C ARG A 112 13.55 -4.46 0.31
N LEU A 113 14.05 -4.71 -0.90
CA LEU A 113 14.85 -3.75 -1.65
C LEU A 113 14.00 -2.55 -2.04
N GLY A 114 12.75 -2.78 -2.46
CA GLY A 114 11.79 -1.71 -2.74
C GLY A 114 11.55 -0.78 -1.55
N LEU A 115 11.44 -1.33 -0.33
CA LEU A 115 11.33 -0.53 0.90
C LEU A 115 12.60 0.26 1.23
N VAL A 116 13.80 -0.26 0.94
CA VAL A 116 15.07 0.49 1.13
C VAL A 116 15.17 1.64 0.13
N VAL A 117 14.88 1.41 -1.15
CA VAL A 117 14.87 2.48 -2.18
C VAL A 117 13.77 3.50 -1.87
N LEU A 118 12.60 3.06 -1.40
CA LEU A 118 11.52 3.95 -0.93
C LEU A 118 11.96 4.81 0.27
N ALA A 119 12.71 4.26 1.21
CA ALA A 119 13.23 5.04 2.33
C ALA A 119 14.19 6.14 1.86
N VAL A 120 15.06 5.86 0.87
CA VAL A 120 15.90 6.88 0.21
C VAL A 120 15.03 7.93 -0.49
N ALA A 121 13.98 7.52 -1.21
CA ALA A 121 13.04 8.45 -1.85
C ALA A 121 12.37 9.39 -0.83
N PHE A 122 11.97 8.88 0.35
CA PHE A 122 11.36 9.69 1.39
C PHE A 122 12.30 10.75 1.98
N VAL A 123 13.63 10.55 2.00
CA VAL A 123 14.57 11.60 2.41
C VAL A 123 14.43 12.82 1.50
N GLY A 124 14.43 12.62 0.17
CA GLY A 124 14.19 13.69 -0.80
C GLY A 124 12.80 14.30 -0.69
N ILE A 125 11.75 13.46 -0.68
CA ILE A 125 10.35 13.90 -0.67
C ILE A 125 9.98 14.72 0.58
N LEU A 126 10.61 14.46 1.73
CA LEU A 126 10.31 15.14 3.00
C LEU A 126 11.25 16.29 3.34
N SER A 127 12.44 16.37 2.73
CA SER A 127 13.39 17.45 2.99
C SER A 127 12.84 18.88 2.74
N PRO A 128 11.88 19.14 1.81
CA PRO A 128 11.18 20.42 1.72
C PRO A 128 10.51 20.92 3.01
N ILE A 129 10.11 20.02 3.91
CA ILE A 129 9.50 20.40 5.20
C ILE A 129 10.48 21.19 6.06
N VAL A 130 11.78 20.92 5.91
CA VAL A 130 12.89 21.54 6.66
C VAL A 130 13.47 22.74 5.89
N PHE A 131 13.63 22.63 4.57
CA PHE A 131 14.37 23.63 3.77
C PHE A 131 13.50 24.66 3.03
N PHE A 132 12.22 24.35 2.77
CA PHE A 132 11.33 25.18 1.94
C PHE A 132 9.95 25.37 2.60
N THR A 133 9.92 25.50 3.93
CA THR A 133 8.68 25.60 4.73
C THR A 133 7.79 26.78 4.27
N ASP A 134 8.40 27.86 3.80
CA ASP A 134 7.77 29.06 3.22
C ASP A 134 6.95 28.77 1.96
N GLN A 135 7.37 27.79 1.15
CA GLN A 135 6.63 27.34 -0.03
C GLN A 135 5.49 26.38 0.32
N LEU A 136 5.56 25.73 1.49
CA LEU A 136 4.56 24.76 1.94
C LEU A 136 3.45 25.39 2.78
N VAL A 137 3.75 26.42 3.58
CA VAL A 137 2.79 27.06 4.50
C VAL A 137 2.91 28.57 4.42
N THR A 138 1.76 29.22 4.23
CA THR A 138 1.62 30.69 4.23
C THR A 138 0.81 31.14 5.45
N ALA A 139 0.68 32.46 5.67
CA ALA A 139 -0.21 33.02 6.69
C ALA A 139 -1.69 32.60 6.50
N GLY A 140 -2.11 32.23 5.28
CA GLY A 140 -3.44 31.69 4.97
C GLY A 140 -3.58 30.17 5.13
N GLY A 141 -2.53 29.47 5.57
CA GLY A 141 -2.50 28.01 5.70
C GLY A 141 -1.65 27.29 4.63
N PRO A 142 -1.79 25.96 4.50
CA PRO A 142 -0.94 25.14 3.64
C PRO A 142 -1.26 25.33 2.15
N THR A 143 -0.22 25.57 1.35
CA THR A 143 -0.30 25.68 -0.11
C THR A 143 -0.69 24.34 -0.73
N LEU A 144 -1.05 24.31 -2.03
CA LEU A 144 -1.26 23.04 -2.74
C LEU A 144 -0.02 22.14 -2.70
N LEU A 145 1.18 22.73 -2.70
CA LEU A 145 2.44 22.03 -2.53
C LEU A 145 2.59 21.47 -1.11
N GLY A 146 2.27 22.27 -0.08
CA GLY A 146 2.18 21.83 1.31
C GLY A 146 1.22 20.67 1.52
N GLN A 147 0.03 20.71 0.90
CA GLN A 147 -0.96 19.63 0.93
C GLN A 147 -0.43 18.37 0.21
N TYR A 148 0.24 18.53 -0.95
CA TYR A 148 0.86 17.43 -1.69
C TYR A 148 1.98 16.74 -0.88
N VAL A 149 2.77 17.51 -0.12
CA VAL A 149 3.79 16.96 0.80
C VAL A 149 3.13 16.31 2.02
N ALA A 150 2.14 16.96 2.64
CA ALA A 150 1.48 16.48 3.86
C ALA A 150 0.78 15.12 3.68
N LYS A 151 0.14 14.86 2.53
CA LYS A 151 -0.48 13.54 2.26
C LYS A 151 0.52 12.37 2.29
N ASN A 152 1.82 12.61 2.14
CA ASN A 152 2.84 11.56 2.14
C ASN A 152 2.95 10.85 3.51
N VAL A 153 2.43 11.45 4.59
CA VAL A 153 2.25 10.76 5.89
C VAL A 153 1.44 9.45 5.73
N VAL A 154 0.43 9.43 4.85
CA VAL A 154 -0.34 8.21 4.56
C VAL A 154 0.51 7.17 3.82
N LEU A 155 1.37 7.61 2.89
CA LEU A 155 2.28 6.72 2.17
C LEU A 155 3.37 6.14 3.08
N ILE A 156 3.86 6.93 4.04
CA ILE A 156 4.80 6.48 5.08
C ILE A 156 4.12 5.45 5.99
N ALA A 157 2.91 5.72 6.47
CA ALA A 157 2.14 4.77 7.27
C ALA A 157 1.90 3.45 6.51
N ALA A 158 1.56 3.51 5.22
CA ALA A 158 1.45 2.33 4.36
C ALA A 158 2.79 1.58 4.24
N ALA A 159 3.89 2.29 4.02
CA ALA A 159 5.23 1.71 3.95
C ALA A 159 5.64 1.00 5.25
N LEU A 160 5.35 1.58 6.41
CA LEU A 160 5.58 0.98 7.73
C LEU A 160 4.77 -0.31 7.92
N VAL A 161 3.48 -0.30 7.55
CA VAL A 161 2.62 -1.48 7.60
C VAL A 161 3.16 -2.59 6.70
N ILE A 162 3.58 -2.28 5.48
CA ILE A 162 4.18 -3.25 4.55
C ILE A 162 5.51 -3.77 5.10
N ALA A 163 6.38 -2.89 5.61
CA ALA A 163 7.67 -3.26 6.20
C ALA A 163 7.51 -4.23 7.37
N SER A 164 6.53 -4.00 8.25
CA SER A 164 6.23 -4.89 9.40
C SER A 164 5.90 -6.34 9.00
N ARG A 165 5.40 -6.54 7.76
CA ARG A 165 5.04 -7.85 7.22
C ARG A 165 6.12 -8.50 6.35
N VAL A 166 6.99 -7.68 5.74
CA VAL A 166 8.01 -8.13 4.76
C VAL A 166 9.37 -8.35 5.42
N LEU A 167 9.72 -7.55 6.43
CA LEU A 167 10.92 -7.73 7.24
C LEU A 167 10.74 -8.92 8.19
N ARG A 168 11.80 -9.72 8.39
CA ARG A 168 11.83 -10.77 9.40
C ARG A 168 12.58 -10.23 10.61
N GLY A 169 11.96 -10.32 11.79
CA GLY A 169 12.67 -10.07 13.05
C GLY A 169 13.68 -11.18 13.36
N PRO A 170 14.53 -10.98 14.39
CA PRO A 170 15.38 -12.04 14.90
C PRO A 170 14.55 -13.27 15.26
N ALA A 171 15.04 -14.47 14.93
CA ALA A 171 14.43 -15.70 15.39
C ALA A 171 14.59 -15.79 16.91
N ARG A 172 13.54 -15.40 17.66
CA ARG A 172 13.47 -15.69 19.09
C ARG A 172 13.41 -17.21 19.25
N SER A 173 14.51 -17.79 19.71
CA SER A 173 14.54 -19.16 20.23
C SER A 173 13.50 -19.27 21.35
N ARG A 174 12.50 -20.12 21.13
CA ARG A 174 11.65 -20.66 22.19
C ARG A 174 12.26 -21.96 22.68
#